data_AF-A0A6A7SKN3-F1
#
_entry.id   AF-A0A6A7SKN3-F1
#
_cell.length_a   1.000
_cell.length_b   1.000
_cell.length_c   1.000
_cell.angle_alpha   90.00
_cell.angle_beta   90.00
_cell.angle_gamma   90.00
#
_symmetry.space_group_name_H-M   'P 1'
#
loop_
_entity.id
_entity.type
_entity.pdbx_description
1 polymer ?
#
loop_
_entity_poly.entity_id
_entity_poly.type
_entity_poly.pdbx_seq_one_letter_code
_entity_poly.pdbx_strand_id
1 'polypeptide(L)'
;MLDAHTADAPYTAALAEYRRRVEDPALTPSARVLAEMREHDEDFIEFAMRVSRAHEHTFKSTPLDPGLAERFEAASRESLAEQAAIEADDTVSFEDYVAHYFGH
;
A
#
# COMPACT_ATOMS: atom_id res chain seq x y z
N MET A 1 5.51 22.33 18.58
CA MET A 1 4.28 21.54 18.32
C MET A 1 4.27 21.16 16.84
N LEU A 2 3.76 19.98 16.47
CA LEU A 2 3.80 19.48 15.09
C LEU A 2 2.97 20.32 14.09
N ASP A 3 2.07 21.18 14.58
CA ASP A 3 1.29 22.14 13.79
C ASP A 3 1.81 23.59 13.84
N ALA A 4 2.99 23.85 14.43
CA ALA A 4 3.42 25.21 14.76
C ALA A 4 3.52 26.18 13.56
N HIS A 5 3.52 25.68 12.32
CA HIS A 5 3.64 26.48 11.10
C HIS A 5 2.67 26.08 9.97
N THR A 6 1.61 25.33 10.28
CA THR A 6 0.64 24.86 9.27
C THR A 6 -0.75 25.41 9.59
N ALA A 7 -1.30 26.26 8.72
CA ALA A 7 -2.62 26.89 8.92
C ALA A 7 -3.75 25.86 9.06
N ASP A 8 -3.61 24.71 8.40
CA ASP A 8 -4.62 23.65 8.38
C ASP A 8 -4.52 22.66 9.56
N ALA A 9 -3.53 22.82 10.46
CA ALA A 9 -3.30 22.01 11.66
C ALA A 9 -3.60 20.49 11.51
N PRO A 10 -3.00 19.81 10.52
CA PRO A 10 -3.37 18.44 10.15
C PRO A 10 -3.14 17.43 11.28
N TYR A 11 -2.16 17.64 12.16
CA TYR A 11 -1.90 16.73 13.28
C TYR A 11 -2.98 16.84 14.35
N THR A 12 -3.41 18.06 14.67
CA THR A 12 -4.53 18.30 15.59
C THR A 12 -5.83 17.69 15.06
N ALA A 13 -6.11 17.85 13.75
CA ALA A 13 -7.28 17.26 13.12
C ALA A 13 -7.25 15.72 13.17
N ALA A 14 -6.11 15.10 12.83
CA ALA A 14 -5.94 13.65 12.90
C ALA A 14 -6.10 13.12 14.34
N LEU A 15 -5.51 13.78 15.34
CA LEU A 15 -5.66 13.40 16.74
C LEU A 15 -7.10 13.48 17.23
N ALA A 16 -7.86 14.50 16.81
CA ALA A 16 -9.27 14.59 17.12
C ALA A 16 -10.06 13.41 16.52
N GLU A 17 -9.74 12.99 15.29
CA GLU A 17 -10.35 11.81 14.68
C GLU A 17 -10.01 10.52 15.43
N TYR A 18 -8.75 10.31 15.79
CA TYR A 18 -8.34 9.14 16.57
C TYR A 18 -9.00 9.10 17.95
N ARG A 19 -9.15 10.26 18.60
CA ARG A 19 -9.84 10.36 19.88
C ARG A 19 -11.28 9.89 19.79
N ARG A 20 -12.00 10.27 18.73
CA ARG A 20 -13.38 9.81 18.48
C ARG A 20 -13.46 8.29 18.36
N ARG A 21 -12.46 7.63 17.77
CA ARG A 21 -12.41 6.16 17.66
C ARG A 21 -12.14 5.47 19.00
N VAL A 22 -11.48 6.15 19.94
CA VAL A 22 -11.30 5.67 21.32
C VAL A 22 -12.60 5.81 22.11
N GLU A 23 -13.30 6.93 21.93
CA GLU A 23 -14.57 7.22 22.61
C GLU A 23 -15.73 6.36 22.06
N ASP A 24 -15.72 6.06 20.76
CA ASP A 24 -16.68 5.19 20.08
C ASP A 24 -15.96 4.09 19.27
N PRO A 25 -15.88 2.86 19.81
CA PRO A 25 -15.26 1.73 19.14
C PRO A 25 -15.91 1.35 17.79
N ALA A 26 -17.17 1.72 17.55
CA ALA A 26 -17.85 1.45 16.28
C ALA A 26 -17.21 2.23 15.11
N LEU A 27 -16.49 3.31 15.40
CA LEU A 27 -15.77 4.11 14.40
C LEU A 27 -14.42 3.51 14.00
N THR A 28 -13.98 2.44 14.66
CA THR A 28 -12.73 1.76 14.29
C THR A 28 -12.84 1.13 12.91
N PRO A 29 -11.75 1.07 12.12
CA PRO A 29 -11.77 0.44 10.80
C PRO A 29 -12.26 -1.01 10.83
N SER A 30 -11.88 -1.79 11.84
CA SER A 30 -12.33 -3.18 12.00
C SER A 30 -13.83 -3.28 12.25
N ALA A 31 -14.39 -2.43 13.13
CA ALA A 31 -15.84 -2.42 13.38
C ALA A 31 -16.65 -2.03 12.14
N ARG A 32 -16.14 -1.09 11.34
CA ARG A 32 -16.74 -0.67 10.07
C ARG A 32 -16.75 -1.78 9.02
N VAL A 33 -15.62 -2.49 8.85
CA VAL A 33 -15.55 -3.65 7.95
C VAL A 33 -16.58 -4.71 8.36
N LEU A 34 -16.64 -5.06 9.66
CA LEU A 34 -17.61 -6.04 10.15
C LEU A 34 -19.07 -5.57 9.99
N ALA A 35 -19.34 -4.28 10.09
CA ALA A 35 -20.67 -3.73 9.87
C ALA A 35 -21.06 -3.82 8.40
N GLU A 36 -20.15 -3.47 7.49
CA GLU A 36 -20.37 -3.54 6.04
C GLU A 36 -20.61 -4.98 5.58
N MET A 37 -19.82 -5.94 6.08
CA MET A 37 -20.03 -7.37 5.82
C MET A 37 -21.42 -7.84 6.26
N ARG A 38 -21.86 -7.44 7.47
CA ARG A 38 -23.19 -7.80 7.99
C ARG A 38 -24.32 -7.17 7.19
N GLU A 39 -24.14 -5.93 6.71
CA GLU A 39 -25.15 -5.22 5.91
C GLU A 39 -25.38 -5.89 4.55
N HIS A 40 -24.33 -6.44 3.95
CA HIS A 40 -24.37 -7.08 2.64
C HIS A 40 -24.55 -8.61 2.71
N ASP A 41 -24.64 -9.18 3.92
CA ASP A 41 -24.67 -10.64 4.16
C ASP A 41 -23.48 -11.38 3.53
N GLU A 42 -22.28 -10.79 3.67
CA GLU A 42 -21.03 -11.26 3.05
C GLU A 42 -20.12 -11.96 4.07
N ASP A 43 -19.45 -13.02 3.61
CA ASP A 43 -18.23 -13.48 4.25
C ASP A 43 -17.02 -12.57 3.91
N PHE A 44 -15.86 -12.85 4.52
CA PHE A 44 -14.68 -12.02 4.31
C PHE A 44 -14.15 -12.04 2.87
N ILE A 45 -14.22 -13.19 2.19
CA ILE A 45 -13.71 -13.32 0.82
C ILE A 45 -14.62 -12.54 -0.14
N GLU A 46 -15.93 -12.63 0.04
CA GLU A 46 -16.92 -11.88 -0.74
C GLU A 46 -16.72 -10.36 -0.57
N PHE A 47 -16.60 -9.90 0.68
CA PHE A 47 -16.29 -8.52 1.00
C PHE A 47 -14.99 -8.05 0.34
N ALA A 48 -13.89 -8.81 0.52
CA ALA A 48 -12.59 -8.46 -0.03
C ALA A 48 -12.65 -8.37 -1.56
N MET A 49 -13.30 -9.32 -2.22
CA MET A 49 -13.46 -9.32 -3.67
C MET A 49 -14.29 -8.14 -4.17
N ARG A 50 -15.37 -7.77 -3.49
CA ARG A 50 -16.19 -6.60 -3.84
C ARG A 50 -15.37 -5.31 -3.74
N VAL A 51 -14.68 -5.12 -2.62
CA VAL A 51 -13.84 -3.93 -2.38
C VAL A 51 -12.67 -3.86 -3.38
N SER A 52 -12.01 -4.99 -3.65
CA SER A 52 -10.92 -5.07 -4.65
C SER A 52 -11.41 -4.71 -6.06
N ARG A 53 -12.58 -5.20 -6.48
CA ARG A 53 -13.18 -4.85 -7.78
C ARG A 53 -13.53 -3.37 -7.88
N ALA A 54 -14.03 -2.77 -6.79
CA ALA A 54 -14.29 -1.34 -6.74
C ALA A 54 -13.00 -0.52 -6.91
N HIS A 55 -11.93 -0.89 -6.19
CA HIS A 55 -10.62 -0.26 -6.35
C HIS A 55 -10.05 -0.44 -7.77
N GLU A 56 -10.10 -1.65 -8.33
CA GLU A 56 -9.68 -1.93 -9.70
C GLU A 56 -10.40 -1.02 -10.70
N HIS A 57 -11.72 -0.91 -10.58
CA HIS A 57 -12.51 -0.04 -11.44
C HIS A 57 -12.08 1.42 -11.30
N THR A 58 -11.91 1.94 -10.08
CA THR A 58 -11.44 3.30 -9.83
C THR A 58 -10.08 3.55 -10.51
N PHE A 59 -9.10 2.66 -10.31
CA PHE A 59 -7.77 2.80 -10.91
C PHE A 59 -7.80 2.72 -12.44
N LYS A 60 -8.62 1.86 -13.03
CA LYS A 60 -8.77 1.77 -14.49
C LYS A 60 -9.50 2.97 -15.10
N SER A 61 -10.45 3.55 -14.36
CA SER A 61 -11.24 4.70 -14.80
C SER A 61 -10.53 6.04 -14.65
N THR A 62 -9.50 6.11 -13.81
CA THR A 62 -8.73 7.32 -13.53
C THR A 62 -7.37 7.21 -14.21
N PRO A 63 -7.17 7.79 -15.41
CA PRO A 63 -5.89 7.71 -16.10
C PRO A 63 -4.78 8.35 -15.25
N LEU A 64 -3.60 7.75 -15.29
CA LEU A 64 -2.41 8.34 -14.69
C LEU A 64 -2.07 9.66 -15.40
N ASP A 65 -1.47 10.58 -14.65
CA ASP A 65 -0.78 11.71 -15.24
C ASP A 65 0.23 11.19 -16.29
N PRO A 66 0.26 11.75 -17.51
CA PRO A 66 1.15 11.25 -18.57
C PRO A 66 2.62 11.21 -18.16
N GLY A 67 3.10 12.22 -17.42
CA GLY A 67 4.48 12.26 -16.94
C GLY A 67 4.76 11.16 -15.90
N LEU A 68 3.77 10.79 -15.08
CA LEU A 68 3.88 9.66 -14.18
C LEU A 68 3.90 8.32 -14.93
N ALA A 69 3.07 8.17 -15.97
CA ALA A 69 3.05 6.97 -16.80
C ALA A 69 4.40 6.74 -17.50
N GLU A 70 4.97 7.77 -18.13
CA GLU A 70 6.29 7.70 -18.77
C GLU A 70 7.39 7.31 -17.78
N ARG A 71 7.35 7.85 -16.56
CA ARG A 71 8.29 7.50 -15.49
C ARG A 71 8.17 6.04 -15.07
N PHE A 72 6.97 5.50 -14.94
CA PHE A 72 6.78 4.09 -14.60
C PHE A 72 7.26 3.15 -15.71
N GLU A 73 7.02 3.51 -16.98
CA GLU A 73 7.54 2.74 -18.11
C GLU A 73 9.07 2.76 -18.16
N ALA A 74 9.69 3.93 -17.91
CA ALA A 74 11.15 4.05 -17.84
C ALA A 74 11.73 3.21 -16.70
N ALA A 75 11.17 3.32 -15.49
CA ALA A 75 11.62 2.55 -14.33
C ALA A 75 11.45 1.03 -14.54
N SER A 76 10.38 0.60 -15.23
CA SER A 76 10.20 -0.81 -15.56
C SER A 76 11.29 -1.35 -16.50
N ARG A 77 11.67 -0.58 -17.52
CA ARG A 77 12.77 -0.97 -18.43
C ARG A 77 14.12 -0.99 -17.72
N GLU A 78 14.38 0.02 -16.90
CA GLU A 78 15.60 0.13 -16.10
C GLU A 78 15.73 -1.04 -15.14
N SER A 79 14.70 -1.35 -14.36
CA SER A 79 14.69 -2.47 -13.42
C SER A 79 14.99 -3.83 -14.08
N LEU A 80 14.47 -4.07 -15.29
CA LEU A 80 14.75 -5.31 -16.03
C LEU A 80 16.19 -5.36 -16.55
N ALA A 81 16.73 -4.22 -16.99
CA ALA A 81 18.13 -4.14 -17.44
C ALA A 81 19.10 -4.33 -16.26
N GLU A 82 18.81 -3.71 -15.12
CA GLU A 82 19.57 -3.87 -13.89
C GLU A 82 19.54 -5.31 -13.37
N GLN A 83 18.36 -5.94 -13.37
CA GLN A 83 18.23 -7.35 -13.00
C GLN A 83 19.11 -8.24 -13.88
N ALA A 84 19.05 -8.08 -15.20
CA ALA A 84 19.86 -8.87 -16.13
C ALA A 84 21.37 -8.63 -15.96
N ALA A 85 21.78 -7.40 -15.62
CA ALA A 85 23.18 -7.08 -15.33
C ALA A 85 23.65 -7.77 -14.04
N ILE A 86 22.83 -7.75 -12.97
CA ILE A 86 23.13 -8.44 -11.71
C ILE A 86 23.28 -9.95 -11.96
N GLU A 87 22.30 -10.56 -12.64
CA GLU A 87 22.32 -12.00 -12.95
C GLU A 87 23.52 -12.40 -13.83
N ALA A 88 23.99 -11.50 -14.71
CA ALA A 88 25.18 -11.74 -15.53
C ALA A 88 26.50 -11.60 -14.75
N ASP A 89 26.50 -10.76 -13.71
CA ASP A 89 27.64 -10.50 -12.84
C ASP A 89 27.71 -11.45 -11.63
N ASP A 90 26.76 -12.39 -11.50
CA ASP A 90 26.79 -13.43 -10.45
C ASP A 90 28.04 -14.31 -10.60
N THR A 91 28.90 -14.26 -9.59
CA THR A 91 30.18 -14.99 -9.55
C THR A 91 30.18 -16.19 -8.61
N VAL A 92 29.12 -16.36 -7.82
CA VAL A 92 28.96 -17.43 -6.83
C VAL A 92 27.60 -18.09 -7.00
N SER A 93 27.49 -19.35 -6.57
CA SER A 93 26.18 -20.01 -6.54
C SER A 93 25.25 -19.35 -5.51
N PHE A 94 23.95 -19.55 -5.67
CA PHE A 94 22.97 -19.07 -4.70
C PHE A 94 23.23 -19.66 -3.31
N GLU A 95 23.59 -20.95 -3.24
CA GLU A 95 23.92 -21.63 -1.99
C GLU A 95 25.13 -21.01 -1.30
N ASP A 96 26.19 -20.69 -2.06
CA ASP A 96 27.38 -20.03 -1.52
C ASP A 96 27.07 -18.62 -1.02
N TYR A 97 26.28 -17.85 -1.78
CA TYR A 97 25.79 -16.53 -1.38
C TYR A 97 25.01 -16.59 -0.07
N VAL A 98 24.05 -17.52 0.06
CA VAL A 98 23.25 -17.72 1.28
C VAL A 98 24.15 -18.10 2.46
N ALA A 99 25.11 -19.01 2.26
CA ALA A 99 26.06 -19.41 3.29
C ALA A 99 26.93 -18.23 3.77
N HIS A 100 27.35 -17.33 2.86
CA HIS A 100 28.11 -16.12 3.22
C HIS A 100 27.24 -15.09 3.93
N TYR A 101 26.00 -14.90 3.46
CA TYR A 101 25.05 -13.94 4.03
C TYR A 101 24.65 -14.28 5.48
N PHE A 102 24.41 -15.57 5.76
CA PHE A 102 23.99 -16.04 7.09
C PHE A 102 25.13 -16.63 7.94
N GLY A 103 26.35 -16.76 7.40
CA GLY A 103 27.50 -17.41 8.05
C GLY A 103 28.15 -16.61 9.18
N HIS A 104 27.37 -15.85 9.94
CA HIS A 104 27.80 -15.10 11.12
C HIS A 104 27.57 -15.95 12.36
#